data_AF-A0A533MMX4-F1
#
_entry.id   AF-A0A533MMX4-F1
#
_cell.length_a   1.000
_cell.length_b   1.000
_cell.length_c   1.000
_cell.angle_alpha   90.00
_cell.angle_beta   90.00
_cell.angle_gamma   90.00
#
_symmetry.space_group_name_H-M   'P 1'
#
loop_
_entity.id
_entity.type
_entity.pdbx_description
1 polymer ?
#
loop_
_entity_poly.entity_id
_entity_poly.type
_entity_poly.pdbx_seq_one_letter_code
_entity_poly.pdbx_strand_id
1 'polypeptide(L)'
;MAVACEICGKKEIMPYKCKVCGGTFCSEHRLPEHHYCPGLDKLKARARDNQQITHQPVPEPVNSSTGFFNRRSSSSYAVPISRNYSLYIIVVCLIVFFLQKLIPGFTEFFLLIPELVFQRPWTIITSMFLHANISHFFFNMMVLYFFGPILEKKINSLNFLIVYFGAGIFAAIGHMLVSSSPVLGASGAIYGIFACLAIMMPELRVFVLFFPMKIIQALALFAFVDIVMYGSGDMIAHAAHLSGMLFGLYMGYRFKKVKNKQMW
;
A
#
# COMPACT_ATOMS: atom_id res chain seq x y z
N MET A 1 -6.56 17.40 -39.76
CA MET A 1 -5.62 17.26 -40.89
C MET A 1 -4.34 16.63 -40.35
N ALA A 2 -3.84 15.57 -40.97
CA ALA A 2 -2.60 14.92 -40.53
C ALA A 2 -1.38 15.80 -40.89
N VAL A 3 -0.45 15.96 -39.95
CA VAL A 3 0.75 16.79 -40.13
C VAL A 3 1.96 15.86 -40.28
N ALA A 4 2.85 16.20 -41.21
CA ALA A 4 4.07 15.42 -41.45
C ALA A 4 5.13 15.72 -40.39
N CYS A 5 5.82 14.68 -39.92
CA CYS A 5 7.00 14.82 -39.08
C CYS A 5 8.13 15.49 -39.85
N GLU A 6 8.78 16.49 -39.25
CA GLU A 6 9.89 17.22 -39.88
C GLU A 6 11.17 16.39 -40.08
N ILE A 7 11.32 15.25 -39.40
CA ILE A 7 12.49 14.37 -39.52
C ILE A 7 12.30 13.27 -40.57
N CYS A 8 11.19 12.54 -40.51
CA CYS A 8 10.96 11.36 -41.35
C CYS A 8 9.80 11.48 -42.33
N GLY A 9 9.10 12.62 -42.35
CA GLY A 9 7.96 12.86 -43.25
C GLY A 9 6.69 12.07 -42.94
N LYS A 10 6.70 11.17 -41.94
CA LYS A 10 5.54 10.37 -41.53
C LYS A 10 4.38 11.29 -41.13
N LYS A 11 3.20 11.11 -41.75
CA LYS A 11 1.98 11.85 -41.42
C LYS A 11 1.31 11.24 -40.19
N GLU A 12 1.14 12.05 -39.16
CA GLU A 12 0.47 11.67 -37.90
C GLU A 12 -0.78 12.51 -37.69
N ILE A 13 -1.84 11.88 -37.17
CA ILE A 13 -3.11 12.55 -36.87
C ILE A 13 -2.96 13.38 -35.58
N MET A 14 -2.17 12.89 -34.62
CA MET A 14 -1.83 13.59 -33.37
C MET A 14 -0.32 13.84 -33.31
N PRO A 15 0.19 14.87 -34.00
CA PRO A 15 1.61 15.17 -33.99
C PRO A 15 2.06 15.76 -32.65
N TYR A 16 3.30 15.48 -32.26
CA TYR A 16 3.91 16.06 -31.06
C TYR A 16 4.64 17.36 -31.39
N LYS A 17 4.34 18.43 -30.67
CA LYS A 17 5.05 19.71 -30.80
C LYS A 17 6.11 19.85 -29.72
N CYS A 18 7.37 19.97 -30.11
CA CYS A 18 8.45 20.17 -29.14
C CYS A 18 8.33 21.56 -28.50
N LYS A 19 8.30 21.61 -27.16
CA LYS A 19 8.18 22.87 -26.41
C LYS A 19 9.43 23.77 -26.49
N VAL A 20 10.53 23.25 -27.05
CA VAL A 20 11.82 23.93 -27.06
C VAL A 20 12.19 24.46 -28.43
N CYS A 21 12.17 23.60 -29.47
CA CYS A 21 12.43 24.06 -30.84
C CYS A 21 11.17 24.45 -31.61
N GLY A 22 9.97 24.11 -31.10
CA GLY A 22 8.69 24.43 -31.75
C GLY A 22 8.31 23.52 -32.93
N GLY A 23 9.20 22.61 -33.35
CA GLY A 23 8.98 21.68 -34.46
C GLY A 23 7.95 20.59 -34.18
N THR A 24 7.50 19.96 -35.25
CA THR A 24 6.41 18.97 -35.25
C THR A 24 6.90 17.56 -35.59
N PHE A 25 6.65 16.59 -34.70
CA PHE A 25 7.28 15.26 -34.72
C PHE A 25 6.28 14.11 -34.53
N CYS A 26 6.62 12.93 -35.05
CA CYS A 26 5.87 11.69 -34.79
C CYS A 26 6.24 11.05 -33.43
N SER A 27 5.61 9.93 -33.08
CA SER A 27 5.85 9.22 -31.81
C SER A 27 7.32 8.87 -31.56
N GLU A 28 8.04 8.45 -32.60
CA GLU A 28 9.45 8.02 -32.52
C GLU A 28 10.40 9.21 -32.32
N HIS A 29 10.09 10.34 -32.96
CA HIS A 29 10.93 11.55 -32.91
C HIS A 29 10.47 12.57 -31.86
N ARG A 30 9.53 12.21 -30.97
CA ARG A 30 8.99 13.13 -29.96
C ARG A 30 10.02 13.60 -28.93
N LEU A 31 11.04 12.77 -28.64
CA LEU A 31 12.07 13.08 -27.66
C LEU A 31 13.13 14.01 -28.28
N PRO A 32 13.61 15.05 -27.54
CA PRO A 32 14.62 15.99 -28.02
C PRO A 32 15.90 15.37 -28.58
N GLU A 33 16.27 14.19 -28.09
CA GLU A 33 17.47 13.44 -28.50
C GLU A 33 17.29 12.76 -29.86
N HIS A 34 16.06 12.42 -30.24
CA HIS A 34 15.76 11.71 -31.47
C HIS A 34 15.51 12.65 -32.66
N HIS A 35 15.45 13.97 -32.45
CA HIS A 35 15.28 14.96 -33.52
C HIS A 35 16.35 16.06 -33.50
N TYR A 36 17.48 15.83 -32.82
CA TYR A 36 18.59 16.78 -32.73
C TYR A 36 18.12 18.20 -32.35
N CYS A 37 17.34 18.30 -31.27
CA CYS A 37 16.73 19.57 -30.88
C CYS A 37 17.78 20.67 -30.65
N PRO A 38 17.73 21.81 -31.37
CA PRO A 38 18.71 22.89 -31.21
C PRO A 38 18.76 23.51 -29.80
N GLY A 39 17.69 23.35 -29.00
CA GLY A 39 17.64 23.81 -27.61
C GLY A 39 17.93 22.73 -26.57
N LEU A 40 18.37 21.54 -26.99
CA LEU A 40 18.67 20.42 -26.08
C LEU A 40 19.79 20.76 -25.10
N ASP A 41 20.84 21.45 -25.54
CA ASP A 41 21.95 21.81 -24.66
C ASP A 41 21.53 22.81 -23.58
N LYS A 42 20.65 23.77 -23.93
CA LYS A 42 20.07 24.70 -22.96
C LYS A 42 19.14 23.98 -21.98
N LEU A 43 18.38 22.98 -22.43
CA LEU A 43 17.59 22.11 -21.55
C LEU A 43 18.48 21.31 -20.59
N LYS A 44 19.54 20.69 -21.11
CA LYS A 44 20.50 19.92 -20.31
C LYS A 44 21.24 20.81 -19.32
N ALA A 45 21.62 22.04 -19.70
CA ALA A 45 22.22 23.02 -18.80
C ALA A 45 21.26 23.43 -17.67
N ARG A 46 19.99 23.76 -17.99
CA ARG A 46 18.96 24.04 -16.97
C ARG A 46 18.70 22.86 -16.05
N ALA A 47 18.76 21.62 -16.56
CA ALA A 47 18.60 20.41 -15.73
C ALA A 47 19.82 20.15 -14.83
N ARG A 48 21.02 20.58 -15.23
CA ARG A 48 22.24 20.52 -14.40
C ARG A 48 22.21 21.54 -13.26
N ASP A 49 21.78 22.77 -13.53
CA ASP A 49 21.65 23.82 -12.50
C ASP A 49 20.58 23.48 -11.44
N ASN A 50 19.54 22.74 -11.83
CA ASN A 50 18.44 22.34 -10.93
C ASN A 50 18.71 21.01 -10.18
N GLN A 51 19.98 20.56 -10.13
CA GLN A 51 20.48 19.33 -9.48
C GLN A 51 19.50 18.14 -9.43
N GLN A 52 19.45 17.35 -10.51
CA GLN A 52 19.14 15.92 -10.37
C GLN A 52 19.65 14.98 -11.49
N ILE A 53 20.77 15.28 -12.15
CA ILE A 53 21.44 14.27 -13.00
C ILE A 53 22.97 14.39 -12.85
N THR A 54 23.55 13.56 -11.99
CA THR A 54 24.99 13.29 -12.00
C THR A 54 25.30 12.35 -13.17
N HIS A 55 25.65 12.89 -14.33
CA HIS A 55 26.42 12.12 -15.30
C HIS A 55 27.87 12.11 -14.84
N GLN A 56 28.31 11.01 -14.22
CA GLN A 56 29.74 10.73 -14.18
C GLN A 56 30.22 10.47 -15.61
N PRO A 57 31.37 11.02 -16.04
CA PRO A 57 31.96 10.68 -17.33
C PRO A 57 32.30 9.20 -17.35
N VAL A 58 32.00 8.51 -18.46
CA VAL A 58 32.50 7.15 -18.71
C VAL A 58 34.02 7.23 -18.83
N PRO A 59 34.82 6.54 -17.99
CA PRO A 59 36.26 6.50 -18.17
C PRO A 59 36.64 5.70 -19.42
N GLU A 60 37.61 6.20 -20.19
CA GLU A 60 38.24 5.46 -21.27
C GLU A 60 38.88 4.14 -20.77
N PRO A 61 38.99 3.10 -21.62
CA PRO A 61 39.52 1.82 -21.20
C PRO A 61 41.04 1.92 -20.99
N VAL A 62 41.48 1.96 -19.73
CA VAL A 62 42.88 1.84 -19.34
C VAL A 62 43.22 0.35 -19.16
N ASN A 63 44.08 -0.16 -20.04
CA ASN A 63 44.75 -1.44 -19.86
C ASN A 63 45.75 -1.34 -18.70
N SER A 64 45.47 -2.00 -17.58
CA SER A 64 46.53 -2.53 -16.71
C SER A 64 46.03 -3.64 -15.80
N SER A 65 46.70 -4.79 -15.94
CA SER A 65 46.71 -5.92 -15.04
C SER A 65 47.13 -5.50 -13.63
N THR A 66 46.33 -5.83 -12.61
CA THR A 66 46.75 -6.45 -11.33
C THR A 66 45.61 -6.40 -10.29
N GLY A 67 45.41 -7.51 -9.59
CA GLY A 67 45.19 -7.48 -8.14
C GLY A 67 43.76 -7.34 -7.60
N PHE A 68 43.16 -8.48 -7.28
CA PHE A 68 42.38 -8.74 -6.06
C PHE A 68 41.37 -7.67 -5.59
N PHE A 69 40.10 -7.85 -5.94
CA PHE A 69 38.94 -7.89 -5.04
C PHE A 69 37.69 -8.13 -5.90
N ASN A 70 37.34 -9.41 -6.07
CA ASN A 70 36.21 -9.84 -6.89
C ASN A 70 34.90 -9.62 -6.13
N ARG A 71 34.39 -8.38 -6.10
CA ARG A 71 32.99 -8.12 -5.71
C ARG A 71 32.12 -8.61 -6.87
N ARG A 72 31.67 -9.87 -6.78
CA ARG A 72 30.55 -10.38 -7.57
C ARG A 72 29.30 -9.58 -7.21
N SER A 73 29.07 -8.47 -7.91
CA SER A 73 27.72 -7.94 -8.09
C SER A 73 27.04 -8.85 -9.10
N SER A 74 26.47 -9.95 -8.62
CA SER A 74 25.44 -10.66 -9.37
C SER A 74 24.21 -9.76 -9.37
N SER A 75 24.19 -8.79 -10.29
CA SER A 75 22.97 -8.14 -10.73
C SER A 75 22.11 -9.22 -11.37
N SER A 76 21.36 -9.93 -10.52
CA SER A 76 20.23 -10.70 -10.96
C SER A 76 19.20 -9.68 -11.40
N TYR A 77 19.02 -9.52 -12.71
CA TYR A 77 17.78 -9.01 -13.28
C TYR A 77 16.64 -10.03 -13.04
N ALA A 78 16.46 -10.43 -11.78
CA ALA A 78 15.20 -10.98 -11.34
C ALA A 78 14.29 -9.77 -11.25
N VAL A 79 13.33 -9.66 -12.16
CA VAL A 79 12.13 -8.86 -11.93
C VAL A 79 11.65 -9.28 -10.54
N PRO A 80 11.69 -8.42 -9.51
CA PRO A 80 11.15 -8.82 -8.23
C PRO A 80 9.68 -9.11 -8.51
N ILE A 81 9.27 -10.36 -8.38
CA ILE A 81 7.87 -10.67 -8.10
C ILE A 81 7.54 -9.74 -6.96
N SER A 82 6.77 -8.68 -7.23
CA SER A 82 6.41 -7.70 -6.23
C SER A 82 5.69 -8.49 -5.14
N ARG A 83 6.39 -8.76 -4.02
CA ARG A 83 5.80 -9.50 -2.90
C ARG A 83 4.60 -8.68 -2.47
N ASN A 84 3.41 -9.25 -2.66
CA ASN A 84 2.15 -8.59 -2.35
C ASN A 84 1.59 -9.27 -1.11
N TYR A 85 2.07 -8.82 0.05
CA TYR A 85 1.73 -9.45 1.32
C TYR A 85 0.24 -9.29 1.64
N SER A 86 -0.40 -8.22 1.18
CA SER A 86 -1.85 -8.08 1.30
C SER A 86 -2.62 -9.23 0.62
N LEU A 87 -2.19 -9.65 -0.58
CA LEU A 87 -2.77 -10.82 -1.26
C LEU A 87 -2.46 -12.13 -0.53
N TYR A 88 -1.25 -12.29 -0.01
CA TYR A 88 -0.91 -13.47 0.79
C TYR A 88 -1.77 -13.60 2.04
N ILE A 89 -2.06 -12.48 2.73
CA ILE A 89 -2.99 -12.48 3.87
C ILE A 89 -4.39 -12.91 3.43
N ILE A 90 -4.88 -12.42 2.30
CA ILE A 90 -6.20 -12.82 1.77
C ILE A 90 -6.24 -14.34 1.49
N VAL A 91 -5.19 -14.88 0.87
CA VAL A 91 -5.08 -16.33 0.60
C VAL A 91 -5.05 -17.13 1.90
N VAL A 92 -4.31 -16.66 2.91
CA VAL A 92 -4.29 -17.30 4.24
C VAL A 92 -5.67 -17.26 4.89
N CYS A 93 -6.35 -16.12 4.88
CA CYS A 93 -7.72 -15.99 5.41
C CYS A 93 -8.68 -16.93 4.67
N LEU A 94 -8.54 -17.09 3.36
CA LEU A 94 -9.36 -18.01 2.57
C LEU A 94 -9.13 -19.47 3.01
N ILE A 95 -7.87 -19.89 3.11
CA ILE A 95 -7.52 -21.24 3.57
C ILE A 95 -8.06 -21.48 4.98
N VAL A 96 -7.82 -20.54 5.90
CA VAL A 96 -8.30 -20.61 7.29
C VAL A 96 -9.83 -20.71 7.33
N PHE A 97 -10.53 -19.93 6.52
CA PHE A 97 -12.00 -19.96 6.46
C PHE A 97 -12.53 -21.32 5.99
N PHE A 98 -11.86 -21.99 5.05
CA PHE A 98 -12.21 -23.37 4.68
C PHE A 98 -11.88 -24.36 5.81
N LEU A 99 -10.72 -24.24 6.46
CA LEU A 99 -10.35 -25.10 7.58
C LEU A 99 -11.35 -25.00 8.76
N GLN A 100 -11.87 -23.80 9.04
CA GLN A 100 -12.94 -23.60 10.03
C GLN A 100 -14.21 -24.42 9.74
N LYS A 101 -14.46 -24.78 8.48
CA LYS A 101 -15.63 -25.58 8.07
C LYS A 101 -15.35 -27.08 8.01
N LEU A 102 -14.09 -27.47 7.76
CA LEU A 102 -13.70 -28.86 7.60
C LEU A 102 -13.31 -29.54 8.90
N ILE A 103 -12.75 -28.79 9.85
CA ILE A 103 -12.17 -29.34 11.08
C ILE A 103 -13.02 -28.90 12.29
N PRO A 104 -13.75 -29.81 12.95
CA PRO A 104 -14.46 -29.51 14.19
C PRO A 104 -13.50 -29.02 15.27
N GLY A 105 -13.87 -27.97 16.03
CA GLY A 105 -13.03 -27.40 17.08
C GLY A 105 -11.93 -26.43 16.60
N PHE A 106 -11.78 -26.27 15.27
CA PHE A 106 -10.72 -25.42 14.72
C PHE A 106 -10.90 -23.95 15.09
N THR A 107 -12.12 -23.43 14.98
CA THR A 107 -12.41 -22.03 15.33
C THR A 107 -12.11 -21.81 16.81
N GLU A 108 -12.61 -22.69 17.67
CA GLU A 108 -12.51 -22.64 19.12
C GLU A 108 -11.06 -22.62 19.59
N PHE A 109 -10.15 -23.31 18.88
CA PHE A 109 -8.70 -23.37 19.18
C PHE A 109 -7.92 -22.10 18.78
N PHE A 110 -8.40 -21.32 17.82
CA PHE A 110 -7.74 -20.09 17.35
C PHE A 110 -8.48 -18.79 17.72
N LEU A 111 -9.72 -18.92 18.21
CA LEU A 111 -10.58 -17.85 18.70
C LEU A 111 -9.95 -17.14 19.90
N LEU A 112 -9.97 -15.80 19.89
CA LEU A 112 -9.52 -15.02 21.05
C LEU A 112 -10.63 -15.01 22.10
N ILE A 113 -10.35 -15.64 23.23
CA ILE A 113 -11.16 -15.57 24.44
C ILE A 113 -10.31 -14.82 25.48
N PRO A 114 -10.66 -13.58 25.85
CA PRO A 114 -9.85 -12.75 26.75
C PRO A 114 -9.39 -13.45 28.02
N GLU A 115 -10.26 -14.24 28.63
CA GLU A 115 -9.97 -14.99 29.88
C GLU A 115 -8.91 -16.09 29.69
N LEU A 116 -8.76 -16.63 28.48
CA LEU A 116 -7.82 -17.71 28.16
C LEU A 116 -6.53 -17.19 27.52
N VAL A 117 -6.36 -15.88 27.35
CA VAL A 117 -5.25 -15.31 26.58
C VAL A 117 -3.87 -15.73 27.11
N PHE A 118 -3.70 -15.85 28.43
CA PHE A 118 -2.43 -16.26 29.04
C PHE A 118 -2.11 -17.74 28.79
N GLN A 119 -3.14 -18.57 28.62
CA GLN A 119 -3.00 -19.99 28.30
C GLN A 119 -2.85 -20.21 26.80
N ARG A 120 -3.43 -19.30 25.98
CA ARG A 120 -3.50 -19.39 24.53
C ARG A 120 -3.03 -18.09 23.86
N PRO A 121 -1.78 -17.65 24.08
CA PRO A 121 -1.31 -16.33 23.65
C PRO A 121 -1.29 -16.15 22.13
N TRP A 122 -1.21 -17.25 21.37
CA TRP A 122 -1.28 -17.23 19.90
C TRP A 122 -2.61 -16.66 19.39
N THR A 123 -3.69 -16.73 20.19
CA THR A 123 -5.03 -16.27 19.80
C THR A 123 -5.11 -14.77 19.52
N ILE A 124 -4.19 -13.97 20.07
CA ILE A 124 -4.07 -12.54 19.74
C ILE A 124 -3.81 -12.35 18.22
N ILE A 125 -3.00 -13.22 17.62
CA ILE A 125 -2.66 -13.15 16.20
C ILE A 125 -3.58 -14.05 15.36
N THR A 126 -3.83 -15.28 15.79
CA THR A 126 -4.58 -16.24 14.97
C THR A 126 -6.04 -15.85 14.79
N SER A 127 -6.64 -15.17 15.78
CA SER A 127 -8.02 -14.68 15.69
C SER A 127 -8.22 -13.68 14.54
N MET A 128 -7.16 -12.99 14.10
CA MET A 128 -7.19 -12.06 12.97
C MET A 128 -7.53 -12.74 11.63
N PHE A 129 -7.33 -14.05 11.52
CA PHE A 129 -7.54 -14.80 10.27
C PHE A 129 -8.86 -15.58 10.25
N LEU A 130 -9.54 -15.69 11.41
CA LEU A 130 -10.81 -16.37 11.55
C LEU A 130 -11.98 -15.47 11.14
N HIS A 131 -13.04 -16.06 10.59
CA HIS A 131 -14.28 -15.34 10.24
C HIS A 131 -15.52 -16.13 10.67
N ALA A 132 -16.54 -15.44 11.18
CA ALA A 132 -17.72 -16.07 11.78
C ALA A 132 -18.68 -16.65 10.72
N ASN A 133 -18.81 -15.95 9.59
CA ASN A 133 -19.75 -16.27 8.53
C ASN A 133 -19.23 -15.73 7.19
N ILE A 134 -19.92 -16.10 6.10
CA ILE A 134 -19.51 -15.78 4.73
C ILE A 134 -19.53 -14.27 4.49
N SER A 135 -20.52 -13.54 5.01
CA SER A 135 -20.60 -12.08 4.82
C SER A 135 -19.46 -11.35 5.54
N HIS A 136 -19.17 -11.73 6.78
CA HIS A 136 -18.04 -11.18 7.54
C HIS A 136 -16.70 -11.43 6.81
N PHE A 137 -16.49 -12.65 6.32
CA PHE A 137 -15.32 -12.97 5.49
C PHE A 137 -15.27 -12.12 4.22
N PHE A 138 -16.37 -12.08 3.46
CA PHE A 138 -16.44 -11.38 2.18
C PHE A 138 -16.13 -9.89 2.33
N PHE A 139 -16.76 -9.20 3.28
CA PHE A 139 -16.56 -7.76 3.45
C PHE A 139 -15.13 -7.44 3.93
N ASN A 140 -14.56 -8.22 4.85
CA ASN A 140 -13.17 -8.03 5.26
C ASN A 140 -12.21 -8.21 4.08
N MET A 141 -12.37 -9.28 3.30
CA MET A 141 -11.48 -9.55 2.18
C MET A 141 -11.65 -8.54 1.05
N MET A 142 -12.88 -8.06 0.81
CA MET A 142 -13.14 -6.99 -0.16
C MET A 142 -12.39 -5.71 0.22
N VAL A 143 -12.50 -5.25 1.47
CA VAL A 143 -11.80 -4.04 1.92
C VAL A 143 -10.29 -4.26 1.89
N LEU A 144 -9.79 -5.39 2.37
CA LEU A 144 -8.36 -5.70 2.33
C LEU A 144 -7.81 -5.77 0.89
N TYR A 145 -8.57 -6.33 -0.05
CA TYR A 145 -8.19 -6.43 -1.45
C TYR A 145 -8.06 -5.06 -2.11
N PHE A 146 -8.98 -4.13 -1.85
CA PHE A 146 -8.92 -2.79 -2.45
C PHE A 146 -7.86 -1.91 -1.79
N PHE A 147 -7.77 -1.91 -0.46
CA PHE A 147 -6.96 -0.93 0.27
C PHE A 147 -5.57 -1.45 0.68
N GLY A 148 -5.42 -2.76 0.86
CA GLY A 148 -4.16 -3.40 1.23
C GLY A 148 -3.04 -3.11 0.23
N PRO A 149 -3.20 -3.43 -1.07
CA PRO A 149 -2.19 -3.15 -2.09
C PRO A 149 -1.86 -1.66 -2.24
N ILE A 150 -2.85 -0.78 -2.09
CA ILE A 150 -2.64 0.68 -2.18
C ILE A 150 -1.72 1.14 -1.05
N LEU A 151 -2.00 0.73 0.19
CA LEU A 151 -1.16 1.08 1.33
C LEU A 151 0.21 0.42 1.20
N GLU A 152 0.28 -0.86 0.87
CA GLU A 152 1.53 -1.61 0.71
C GLU A 152 2.48 -0.95 -0.30
N LYS A 153 1.95 -0.53 -1.46
CA LYS A 153 2.72 0.24 -2.45
C LYS A 153 3.17 1.60 -1.92
N LYS A 154 2.39 2.21 -1.03
CA LYS A 154 2.66 3.55 -0.47
C LYS A 154 3.75 3.54 0.60
N ILE A 155 3.78 2.51 1.46
CA ILE A 155 4.68 2.43 2.62
C ILE A 155 5.73 1.33 2.55
N ASN A 156 5.74 0.51 1.49
CA ASN A 156 6.47 -0.76 1.35
C ASN A 156 5.88 -1.93 2.15
N SER A 157 6.26 -3.15 1.76
CA SER A 157 5.75 -4.40 2.32
C SER A 157 6.02 -4.60 3.80
N LEU A 158 7.21 -4.25 4.29
CA LEU A 158 7.54 -4.45 5.71
C LEU A 158 6.68 -3.55 6.60
N ASN A 159 6.56 -2.28 6.24
CA ASN A 159 5.73 -1.33 6.97
C ASN A 159 4.24 -1.68 6.87
N PHE A 160 3.79 -2.24 5.74
CA PHE A 160 2.42 -2.76 5.61
C PHE A 160 2.15 -3.89 6.61
N LEU A 161 3.07 -4.86 6.74
CA LEU A 161 2.94 -5.92 7.73
C LEU A 161 2.92 -5.38 9.16
N ILE A 162 3.76 -4.38 9.47
CA ILE A 162 3.74 -3.71 10.78
C ILE A 162 2.39 -3.05 11.03
N VAL A 163 1.80 -2.38 10.04
CA VAL A 163 0.48 -1.77 10.17
C VAL A 163 -0.60 -2.83 10.38
N TYR A 164 -0.62 -3.90 9.57
CA TYR A 164 -1.63 -4.95 9.66
C TYR A 164 -1.58 -5.69 11.00
N PHE A 165 -0.42 -6.23 11.37
CA PHE A 165 -0.27 -6.97 12.62
C PHE A 165 -0.33 -6.06 13.84
N GLY A 166 0.27 -4.88 13.80
CA GLY A 166 0.20 -3.92 14.89
C GLY A 166 -1.24 -3.47 15.16
N ALA A 167 -2.01 -3.13 14.12
CA ALA A 167 -3.41 -2.75 14.29
C ALA A 167 -4.25 -3.92 14.81
N GLY A 168 -4.02 -5.15 14.34
CA GLY A 168 -4.70 -6.34 14.86
C GLY A 168 -4.40 -6.61 16.34
N ILE A 169 -3.15 -6.46 16.76
CA ILE A 169 -2.76 -6.60 18.17
C ILE A 169 -3.41 -5.51 19.03
N PHE A 170 -3.38 -4.25 18.58
CA PHE A 170 -4.04 -3.15 19.30
C PHE A 170 -5.55 -3.31 19.36
N ALA A 171 -6.16 -3.87 18.31
CA ALA A 171 -7.57 -4.22 18.30
C ALA A 171 -7.89 -5.32 19.34
N ALA A 172 -7.08 -6.38 19.40
CA ALA A 172 -7.22 -7.44 20.40
C ALA A 172 -7.10 -6.89 21.83
N ILE A 173 -6.06 -6.08 22.10
CA ILE A 173 -5.85 -5.44 23.41
C ILE A 173 -7.04 -4.53 23.75
N GLY A 174 -7.45 -3.67 22.81
CA GLY A 174 -8.57 -2.75 23.01
C GLY A 174 -9.88 -3.46 23.36
N HIS A 175 -10.17 -4.59 22.70
CA HIS A 175 -11.32 -5.42 23.04
C HIS A 175 -11.20 -6.06 24.41
N MET A 176 -10.05 -6.66 24.72
CA MET A 176 -9.82 -7.34 26.00
C MET A 176 -9.89 -6.41 27.21
N LEU A 177 -9.61 -5.11 27.04
CA LEU A 177 -9.71 -4.13 28.11
C LEU A 177 -11.17 -3.81 28.50
N VAL A 178 -12.13 -4.08 27.63
CA VAL A 178 -13.54 -3.67 27.83
C VAL A 178 -14.54 -4.81 27.74
N SER A 179 -14.13 -5.99 27.25
CA SER A 179 -15.01 -7.14 27.03
C SER A 179 -14.27 -8.45 27.29
N SER A 180 -14.98 -9.39 27.92
CA SER A 180 -14.55 -10.79 28.06
C SER A 180 -15.11 -11.70 26.96
N SER A 181 -15.93 -11.16 26.06
CA SER A 181 -16.58 -11.95 25.01
C SER A 181 -15.57 -12.45 23.97
N PRO A 182 -15.74 -13.67 23.44
CA PRO A 182 -14.90 -14.16 22.36
C PRO A 182 -14.93 -13.25 21.12
N VAL A 183 -13.79 -13.07 20.46
CA VAL A 183 -13.66 -12.20 19.29
C VAL A 183 -12.77 -12.83 18.21
N LEU A 184 -13.14 -12.59 16.96
CA LEU A 184 -12.40 -13.01 15.77
C LEU A 184 -12.63 -12.02 14.63
N GLY A 185 -11.70 -11.99 13.68
CA GLY A 185 -11.84 -11.22 12.45
C GLY A 185 -10.64 -10.34 12.15
N ALA A 186 -10.41 -10.12 10.85
CA ALA A 186 -9.38 -9.20 10.36
C ALA A 186 -9.78 -7.72 10.51
N SER A 187 -11.02 -7.41 10.90
CA SER A 187 -11.61 -6.07 10.82
C SER A 187 -10.80 -5.02 11.59
N GLY A 188 -10.33 -5.32 12.81
CA GLY A 188 -9.48 -4.39 13.56
C GLY A 188 -8.18 -4.00 12.83
N ALA A 189 -7.52 -4.97 12.19
CA ALA A 189 -6.34 -4.71 11.37
C ALA A 189 -6.67 -3.91 10.09
N ILE A 190 -7.81 -4.20 9.47
CA ILE A 190 -8.33 -3.49 8.30
C ILE A 190 -8.65 -2.03 8.65
N TYR A 191 -9.25 -1.77 9.81
CA TYR A 191 -9.48 -0.42 10.32
C TYR A 191 -8.15 0.35 10.47
N GLY A 192 -7.10 -0.31 10.95
CA GLY A 192 -5.76 0.28 11.00
C GLY A 192 -5.17 0.59 9.61
N ILE A 193 -5.32 -0.30 8.64
CA ILE A 193 -4.94 -0.04 7.23
C ILE A 193 -5.70 1.18 6.69
N PHE A 194 -7.02 1.20 6.86
CA PHE A 194 -7.90 2.24 6.36
C PHE A 194 -7.55 3.61 6.97
N ALA A 195 -7.32 3.65 8.29
CA ALA A 195 -6.91 4.85 9.01
C ALA A 195 -5.52 5.37 8.61
N CYS A 196 -4.55 4.45 8.48
CA CYS A 196 -3.20 4.81 8.01
C CYS A 196 -3.27 5.43 6.61
N LEU A 197 -4.03 4.79 5.71
CA LEU A 197 -4.24 5.28 4.35
C LEU A 197 -4.93 6.64 4.33
N ALA A 198 -5.92 6.86 5.20
CA ALA A 198 -6.63 8.14 5.29
C ALA A 198 -5.72 9.31 5.66
N ILE A 199 -4.73 9.12 6.53
CA ILE A 199 -3.75 10.15 6.86
C ILE A 199 -2.78 10.42 5.70
N MET A 200 -2.35 9.35 5.02
CA MET A 200 -1.36 9.42 3.94
C MET A 200 -1.94 9.91 2.61
N MET A 201 -3.23 9.68 2.38
CA MET A 201 -3.95 9.97 1.13
C MET A 201 -5.37 10.48 1.44
N PRO A 202 -5.53 11.61 2.13
CA PRO A 202 -6.84 12.08 2.65
C PRO A 202 -7.86 12.38 1.55
N GLU A 203 -7.39 12.71 0.34
CA GLU A 203 -8.22 13.01 -0.83
C GLU A 203 -8.60 11.78 -1.66
N LEU A 204 -8.12 10.58 -1.30
CA LEU A 204 -8.49 9.34 -1.98
C LEU A 204 -10.01 9.16 -1.90
N ARG A 205 -10.67 9.03 -3.06
CA ARG A 205 -12.12 8.82 -3.12
C ARG A 205 -12.44 7.33 -3.02
N VAL A 206 -13.41 7.01 -2.17
CA VAL A 206 -13.91 5.66 -1.93
C VAL A 206 -15.43 5.65 -2.04
N PHE A 207 -16.00 4.50 -2.36
CA PHE A 207 -17.44 4.31 -2.36
C PHE A 207 -17.85 3.57 -1.09
N VAL A 208 -18.71 4.19 -0.28
CA VAL A 208 -19.37 3.52 0.85
C VAL A 208 -20.84 3.41 0.50
N LEU A 209 -21.37 2.19 0.36
CA LEU A 209 -22.76 1.92 0.00
C LEU A 209 -23.26 2.82 -1.16
N PHE A 210 -22.51 2.86 -2.27
CA PHE A 210 -22.77 3.67 -3.49
C PHE A 210 -22.49 5.18 -3.41
N PHE A 211 -22.19 5.75 -2.25
CA PHE A 211 -21.86 7.17 -2.14
C PHE A 211 -20.35 7.41 -2.26
N PRO A 212 -19.89 8.20 -3.25
CA PRO A 212 -18.49 8.57 -3.35
C PRO A 212 -18.16 9.63 -2.29
N MET A 213 -17.15 9.36 -1.46
CA MET A 213 -16.66 10.31 -0.46
C MET A 213 -15.13 10.19 -0.31
N LYS A 214 -14.51 11.18 0.32
CA LYS A 214 -13.08 11.09 0.64
C LYS A 214 -12.87 10.02 1.72
N ILE A 215 -11.76 9.30 1.67
CA ILE A 215 -11.42 8.26 2.63
C ILE A 215 -11.42 8.78 4.07
N ILE A 216 -11.03 10.04 4.28
CA ILE A 216 -11.07 10.67 5.62
C ILE A 216 -12.51 10.84 6.12
N GLN A 217 -13.46 11.13 5.22
CA GLN A 217 -14.87 11.22 5.56
C GLN A 217 -15.45 9.83 5.84
N ALA A 218 -15.08 8.82 5.05
CA ALA A 218 -15.46 7.43 5.30
C ALA A 218 -14.92 6.92 6.64
N LEU A 219 -13.67 7.27 6.99
CA LEU A 219 -13.08 6.92 8.28
C LEU A 219 -13.85 7.57 9.44
N ALA A 220 -14.16 8.86 9.32
CA ALA A 220 -14.95 9.57 10.33
C ALA A 220 -16.36 8.97 10.49
N LEU A 221 -17.00 8.56 9.39
CA LEU A 221 -18.28 7.86 9.42
C LEU A 221 -18.17 6.52 10.16
N PHE A 222 -17.17 5.69 9.84
CA PHE A 222 -16.99 4.39 10.51
C PHE A 222 -16.67 4.56 11.99
N ALA A 223 -15.81 5.52 12.35
CA ALA A 223 -15.54 5.85 13.75
C ALA A 223 -16.82 6.27 14.49
N PHE A 224 -17.63 7.14 13.86
CA PHE A 224 -18.90 7.57 14.43
C PHE A 224 -19.87 6.40 14.64
N VAL A 225 -20.01 5.51 13.65
CA VAL A 225 -20.84 4.31 13.78
C VAL A 225 -20.37 3.42 14.93
N ASP A 226 -19.06 3.13 15.02
CA ASP A 226 -18.53 2.31 16.11
C ASP A 226 -18.73 2.94 17.50
N ILE A 227 -18.63 4.28 17.60
CA ILE A 227 -18.87 4.99 18.87
C ILE A 227 -20.35 4.93 19.25
N VAL A 228 -21.26 5.20 18.30
CA VAL A 228 -22.70 5.24 18.56
C VAL A 228 -23.26 3.85 18.85
N MET A 229 -22.77 2.83 18.14
CA MET A 229 -23.20 1.44 18.33
C MET A 229 -22.44 0.75 19.47
N TYR A 230 -21.51 1.44 20.14
CA TYR A 230 -20.81 0.87 21.28
C TYR A 230 -21.80 0.47 22.39
N GLY A 231 -21.81 -0.82 22.74
CA GLY A 231 -22.73 -1.35 23.76
C GLY A 231 -24.15 -1.60 23.25
N SER A 232 -24.40 -1.56 21.94
CA SER A 232 -25.69 -1.89 21.30
C SER A 232 -26.17 -3.33 21.58
N GLY A 233 -25.27 -4.20 22.04
CA GLY A 233 -25.52 -5.64 22.21
C GLY A 233 -25.47 -6.41 20.88
N ASP A 234 -25.06 -5.77 19.78
CA ASP A 234 -24.74 -6.49 18.57
C ASP A 234 -23.46 -7.35 18.73
N MET A 235 -23.21 -8.20 17.74
CA MET A 235 -22.05 -9.09 17.72
C MET A 235 -20.82 -8.42 17.08
N ILE A 236 -20.68 -7.10 17.18
CA ILE A 236 -19.58 -6.32 16.60
C ILE A 236 -18.63 -5.82 17.69
N ALA A 237 -17.34 -6.10 17.53
CA ALA A 237 -16.30 -5.66 18.45
C ALA A 237 -15.90 -4.18 18.20
N HIS A 238 -16.78 -3.24 18.51
CA HIS A 238 -16.55 -1.80 18.27
C HIS A 238 -15.25 -1.28 18.92
N ALA A 239 -14.90 -1.75 20.13
CA ALA A 239 -13.65 -1.37 20.79
C ALA A 239 -12.40 -1.87 20.05
N ALA A 240 -12.47 -3.05 19.43
CA ALA A 240 -11.39 -3.57 18.58
C ALA A 240 -11.20 -2.67 17.36
N HIS A 241 -12.29 -2.27 16.68
CA HIS A 241 -12.23 -1.41 15.51
C HIS A 241 -11.60 -0.05 15.83
N LEU A 242 -12.07 0.62 16.89
CA LEU A 242 -11.55 1.91 17.32
C LEU A 242 -10.08 1.82 17.74
N SER A 243 -9.69 0.76 18.45
CA SER A 243 -8.29 0.59 18.89
C SER A 243 -7.34 0.31 17.72
N GLY A 244 -7.76 -0.52 16.76
CA GLY A 244 -7.03 -0.74 15.51
C GLY A 244 -6.92 0.55 14.67
N MET A 245 -8.01 1.33 14.61
CA MET A 245 -8.05 2.65 13.96
C MET A 245 -7.02 3.61 14.57
N LEU A 246 -6.97 3.71 15.90
CA LEU A 246 -6.03 4.59 16.61
C LEU A 246 -4.57 4.23 16.28
N PHE A 247 -4.24 2.94 16.26
CA PHE A 247 -2.91 2.50 15.84
C PHE A 247 -2.60 2.89 14.39
N GLY A 248 -3.57 2.69 13.49
CA GLY A 248 -3.46 3.10 12.09
C GLY A 248 -3.24 4.60 11.90
N LEU A 249 -4.00 5.44 12.63
CA LEU A 249 -3.83 6.90 12.64
C LEU A 249 -2.42 7.29 13.08
N TYR A 250 -1.92 6.68 14.16
CA TYR A 250 -0.57 6.90 14.66
C TYR A 250 0.49 6.55 13.60
N MET A 251 0.40 5.36 13.00
CA MET A 251 1.35 4.93 11.96
C MET A 251 1.29 5.83 10.72
N GLY A 252 0.08 6.21 10.28
CA GLY A 252 -0.12 7.14 9.17
C GLY A 252 0.54 8.49 9.43
N TYR A 253 0.40 9.05 10.64
CA TYR A 253 1.07 10.28 11.04
C TYR A 253 2.60 10.13 11.00
N ARG A 254 3.14 9.02 11.54
CA ARG A 254 4.57 8.72 11.54
C ARG A 254 5.14 8.69 10.12
N PHE A 255 4.50 7.97 9.20
CA PHE A 255 4.97 7.88 7.81
C PHE A 255 4.88 9.21 7.07
N LYS A 256 3.80 9.98 7.28
CA LYS A 256 3.64 11.32 6.68
C LYS A 256 4.74 12.28 7.15
N LYS A 257 5.09 12.26 8.44
CA LYS A 257 6.15 13.11 9.01
C LYS A 257 7.53 12.77 8.44
N VAL A 258 7.87 11.49 8.35
CA VAL A 258 9.15 11.05 7.76
C VAL A 258 9.28 11.48 6.31
N LYS A 259 8.20 11.30 5.53
CA LYS A 259 8.20 11.70 4.12
C LYS A 259 8.37 13.20 3.94
N ASN A 260 7.70 14.00 4.76
CA ASN A 260 7.84 15.45 4.71
C ASN A 260 9.29 15.87 5.01
N LYS A 261 9.97 15.25 5.99
CA LYS A 261 11.37 15.56 6.30
C LYS A 261 12.37 15.23 5.19
N GLN A 262 12.04 14.30 4.28
CA GLN A 262 12.90 13.94 3.15
C GLN A 262 12.74 14.89 1.96
N MET A 263 11.76 15.80 1.99
CA MET A 263 11.51 16.78 0.92
C MET A 263 12.09 18.18 1.22
N TRP A 264 12.75 18.37 2.37
CA TRP A 264 13.48 19.57 2.78
C TRP A 264 14.92 19.20 3.10
#